data_AF-A0A927H668-F1
#
_entry.id   AF-A0A927H668-F1
#
_cell.length_a   1.000
_cell.length_b   1.000
_cell.length_c   1.000
_cell.angle_alpha   90.00
_cell.angle_beta   90.00
_cell.angle_gamma   90.00
#
_symmetry.space_group_name_H-M   'P 1'
#
loop_
_entity.id
_entity.type
_entity.pdbx_description
1 polymer ?
#
loop_
_entity_poly.entity_id
_entity_poly.type
_entity_poly.pdbx_seq_one_letter_code
_entity_poly.pdbx_strand_id
1 'polypeptide(L)' 'MDKRKVIAAYRRGFISLQECAQILGVDSGQMTRLVNDPLLVSDGSAVRRKRSITSSRE' A
#
# COMPACT_ATOMS: atom_id res chain seq x y z
N MET A 1 -4.72 13.05 7.36
CA MET A 1 -3.43 12.77 6.68
C MET A 1 -3.66 11.65 5.67
N ASP A 2 -3.15 11.75 4.44
CA ASP A 2 -3.32 10.66 3.47
C ASP A 2 -2.43 9.47 3.80
N LYS A 3 -3.03 8.28 3.87
CA LYS A 3 -2.33 6.99 4.03
C LYS A 3 -1.12 6.84 3.12
N ARG A 4 -1.23 7.26 1.85
CA ARG A 4 -0.13 7.19 0.88
C ARG A 4 1.07 8.05 1.30
N LYS A 5 0.81 9.26 1.80
CA LYS A 5 1.86 10.18 2.28
C LYS A 5 2.54 9.64 3.53
N VAL A 6 1.77 9.03 4.43
CA VAL A 6 2.29 8.37 5.64
C VAL A 6 3.20 7.19 5.28
N ILE A 7 2.76 6.31 4.37
CA ILE A 7 3.57 5.17 3.91
C ILE A 7 4.85 5.64 3.20
N ALA A 8 4.75 6.68 2.36
CA ALA A 8 5.91 7.25 1.69
C ALA A 8 6.92 7.83 2.69
N ALA A 9 6.45 8.51 3.74
CA ALA A 9 7.30 9.06 4.80
C ALA A 9 8.00 7.95 5.61
N TYR A 10 7.28 6.87 5.95
CA TYR A 10 7.86 5.68 6.59
C TYR A 10 8.99 5.07 5.76
N ARG A 11 8.74 4.86 4.47
CA ARG A 11 9.73 4.26 3.55
C ARG A 11 10.95 5.15 3.33
N ARG A 12 10.78 6.47 3.39
CA ARG A 12 11.88 7.43 3.36
C ARG A 12 12.62 7.55 4.70
N GLY A 13 12.13 6.90 5.76
CA GLY A 13 12.74 6.94 7.09
C GLY A 13 12.43 8.20 7.90
N PHE A 14 11.44 8.99 7.49
CA PHE A 14 11.05 10.21 8.22
C PHE A 14 10.27 9.91 9.49
N ILE A 15 9.52 8.81 9.52
CA ILE A 15 8.67 8.40 10.64
C ILE A 15 8.75 6.89 10.84
N SER A 16 8.48 6.43 12.05
CA SER A 16 8.46 5.00 12.41
C SER A 16 7.11 4.34 12.12
N LEU A 17 7.08 3.01 12.13
CA LEU A 17 5.84 2.23 11.95
C LEU A 17 4.78 2.57 13.01
N GLN A 18 5.21 2.85 14.25
CA GLN A 18 4.32 3.25 15.35
C GLN A 18 3.70 4.63 15.12
N GLU A 19 4.51 5.61 14.71
CA GLU A 19 4.04 6.94 14.32
C GLU A 19 2.99 6.83 13.20
N CYS A 20 3.24 5.97 12.22
CA CYS A 20 2.28 5.74 11.14
C CYS A 20 0.96 5.16 11.63
N ALA A 21 1.01 4.18 12.54
CA ALA A 21 -0.14 3.57 13.18
C ALA A 21 -0.97 4.62 13.93
N GLN A 22 -0.33 5.52 14.67
CA GLN A 22 -1.01 6.62 15.37
C GLN A 22 -1.62 7.65 14.41
N ILE A 23 -0.89 8.05 13.36
CA ILE A 23 -1.39 9.01 12.36
C ILE A 23 -2.58 8.45 11.59
N LEU A 24 -2.58 7.15 11.30
CA LEU A 24 -3.65 6.47 10.56
C LEU A 24 -4.77 5.94 11.45
N GLY A 25 -4.57 5.93 12.78
CA GLY A 25 -5.51 5.37 13.74
C GLY A 25 -5.70 3.86 13.59
N VAL A 26 -4.63 3.12 13.29
CA VAL A 26 -4.65 1.66 13.10
C VAL A 26 -3.59 0.98 13.96
N ASP A 27 -3.78 -0.30 14.25
CA ASP A 27 -2.78 -1.09 14.98
C ASP A 27 -1.50 -1.31 14.18
N SER A 28 -0.38 -1.51 14.89
CA SER A 28 0.94 -1.74 14.27
C SER A 28 0.95 -2.95 13.34
N GLY A 29 0.22 -4.02 13.67
CA GLY A 29 0.10 -5.20 12.81
C GLY A 29 -0.66 -4.91 11.51
N GLN A 30 -1.70 -4.09 11.58
CA GLN A 30 -2.42 -3.62 10.40
C GLN A 30 -1.52 -2.68 9.59
N MET A 31 -0.77 -1.79 10.24
CA MET A 31 0.20 -0.92 9.57
C MET A 31 1.27 -1.71 8.82
N THR A 32 1.83 -2.78 9.41
CA THR A 32 2.79 -3.67 8.74
C THR A 32 2.22 -4.26 7.45
N ARG A 33 0.95 -4.70 7.47
CA ARG A 33 0.27 -5.18 6.26
C ARG A 33 0.10 -4.08 5.22
N LEU A 34 -0.22 -2.86 5.66
CA LEU A 34 -0.43 -1.71 4.78
C LEU A 34 0.86 -1.21 4.11
N VAL A 35 2.02 -1.28 4.79
CA VAL A 35 3.31 -0.91 4.19
C VAL A 35 3.88 -2.01 3.30
N ASN A 36 3.50 -3.27 3.55
CA ASN A 36 3.91 -4.41 2.74
C ASN A 36 3.03 -4.58 1.49
N ASP A 37 1.83 -3.99 1.50
CA ASP A 37 0.91 -4.07 0.37
C ASP A 37 1.45 -3.28 -0.85
N PRO A 38 1.75 -3.97 -1.96
CA PRO A 38 2.37 -3.35 -3.14
C PRO A 38 1.42 -2.42 -3.90
N LEU A 39 0.10 -2.47 -3.65
CA LEU A 39 -0.87 -1.59 -4.29
C LEU A 39 -0.87 -0.20 -3.67
N LEU A 40 -0.51 -0.08 -2.39
CA LEU A 40 -0.39 1.19 -1.68
C LEU A 40 0.95 1.90 -1.92
N VAL A 41 1.92 1.16 -2.44
CA VAL A 41 3.25 1.64 -2.87
C VAL A 41 3.19 2.39 -4.22
N SER A 42 2.13 2.21 -4.99
CA SER A 42 2.04 2.73 -6.36
C SER A 42 1.43 4.13 -6.41
N ASP A 43 2.22 5.13 -5.99
CA ASP A 43 2.08 6.47 -6.55
C ASP A 43 2.70 6.44 -7.96
N GLY A 44 1.87 6.26 -8.99
CA GLY A 44 2.26 6.51 -10.38
C GLY A 44 2.28 5.32 -11.35
N SER A 45 2.01 4.08 -10.95
CA SER A 45 1.92 2.98 -11.92
C SER A 45 0.99 1.88 -11.44
N ALA A 46 -0.32 2.11 -11.60
CA ALA A 46 -1.23 1.02 -11.88
C ALA A 46 -0.81 0.39 -13.23
N VAL A 47 0.24 -0.44 -13.22
CA VAL A 47 0.42 -1.47 -14.25
C VAL A 47 -0.72 -2.44 -14.04
N ARG A 48 -1.85 -2.08 -14.67
CA ARG A 48 -2.71 -2.94 -15.45
C ARG A 48 -2.40 -4.40 -15.19
N ARG A 49 -3.11 -5.01 -14.22
CA ARG A 49 -3.30 -6.46 -14.17
C ARG A 49 -3.72 -6.87 -15.58
N LYS A 50 -2.79 -7.51 -16.28
CA LYS A 50 -2.95 -7.90 -17.67
C LYS A 50 -4.08 -8.94 -17.70
N ARG A 51 -5.02 -8.71 -18.61
CA ARG A 51 -6.04 -9.67 -19.06
C ARG A 51 -5.43 -11.06 -19.19
N SER A 52 -6.09 -12.07 -18.65
CA SER A 52 -6.13 -13.39 -19.29
C SER A 52 -7.49 -13.50 -20.00
N ILE A 53 -7.46 -13.26 -21.30
CA ILE A 53 -8.45 -13.73 -22.26
C ILE A 53 -8.03 -15.15 -22.64
N THR A 54 -8.95 -16.12 -22.57
CA THR A 54 -9.27 -17.01 -23.70
C THR A 54 -10.64 -17.65 -23.47
N SER A 55 -11.49 -17.50 -24.49
CA SER A 55 -12.77 -18.16 -24.69
C SER A 55 -12.60 -19.65 -25.01
N SER A 56 -13.50 -20.49 -24.50
CA SER A 56 -14.05 -21.73 -25.08
C SER A 56 -15.10 -22.20 -24.05
N ARG A 57 -16.42 -22.17 -24.24
CA ARG A 57 -17.31 -22.64 -25.32
C ARG A 57 -16.97 -24.06 -25.76
N GLU A 58 -17.54 -25.00 -25.01
CA GLU A 58 -17.90 -26.36 -25.42
C GLU A 58 -19.32 -26.61 -24.93
#